data_AF-A0A534X6Z8-F1
#
_entry.id   AF-A0A534X6Z8-F1
#
_cell.length_a   1.000
_cell.length_b   1.000
_cell.length_c   1.000
_cell.angle_alpha   90.00
_cell.angle_beta   90.00
_cell.angle_gamma   90.00
#
_symmetry.space_group_name_H-M   'P 1'
#
loop_
_entity.id
_entity.type
_entity.pdbx_description
1 polymer ?
#
loop_
_entity_poly.entity_id
_entity_poly.type
_entity_poly.pdbx_seq_one_letter_code
_entity_poly.pdbx_strand_id
1 'polypeptide(L)'
;MVEPGAGLALGALAVLAATALLELSRTLAETYRGRWFAGNGRDVFHAGAALALAAALLANGLPPALAALVSATVLMLPLLFLDSLPARRQPRAAMLFALVGLAATPPLLEPQSIVDAANAVARLLFYY
;
A
#
# COMPACT_ATOMS: atom_id res chain seq x y z
N MET A 1 17.15 3.06 -12.42
CA MET A 1 15.99 3.91 -12.09
C MET A 1 15.10 3.99 -13.31
N VAL A 2 13.79 3.83 -13.13
CA VAL A 2 12.80 3.92 -14.22
C VAL A 2 12.59 5.40 -14.60
N GLU A 3 12.27 5.68 -15.86
CA GLU A 3 11.96 7.05 -16.29
C GLU A 3 10.78 7.64 -15.48
N PRO A 4 10.77 8.95 -15.17
CA PRO A 4 9.76 9.55 -14.28
C PRO A 4 8.32 9.24 -14.69
N GLY A 5 7.99 9.31 -15.98
CA GLY A 5 6.64 9.01 -16.48
C GLY A 5 6.24 7.55 -16.28
N ALA A 6 7.16 6.61 -16.48
CA ALA A 6 6.92 5.19 -16.24
C ALA A 6 6.86 4.88 -14.74
N GLY A 7 7.63 5.56 -13.90
CA GLY A 7 7.56 5.48 -12.44
C GLY A 7 6.20 5.88 -11.89
N LEU A 8 5.64 6.99 -12.40
CA LEU A 8 4.28 7.45 -12.08
C LEU A 8 3.20 6.45 -12.52
N ALA A 9 3.32 5.92 -13.74
CA ALA A 9 2.39 4.93 -14.25
C ALA A 9 2.39 3.64 -13.40
N LEU A 10 3.58 3.16 -13.01
CA LEU A 10 3.72 2.02 -12.11
C LEU A 10 3.13 2.31 -10.72
N GLY A 11 3.34 3.51 -10.19
CA GLY A 11 2.74 3.94 -8.93
C GLY A 11 1.20 3.94 -8.99
N ALA A 12 0.62 4.51 -10.05
CA ALA A 12 -0.83 4.54 -10.25
C ALA A 12 -1.41 3.12 -10.39
N LEU A 13 -0.74 2.25 -11.15
CA LEU A 13 -1.14 0.84 -11.29
C LEU A 13 -1.07 0.10 -9.96
N ALA A 14 -0.04 0.34 -9.14
CA ALA A 14 0.09 -0.27 -7.82
C ALA A 14 -1.01 0.21 -6.85
N VAL A 15 -1.36 1.50 -6.86
CA VAL A 15 -2.48 2.05 -6.07
C VAL A 15 -3.80 1.41 -6.49
N LEU A 16 -4.06 1.28 -7.80
CA LEU A 16 -5.26 0.61 -8.31
C LEU A 16 -5.31 -0.86 -7.91
N ALA A 17 -4.19 -1.59 -8.05
CA ALA A 17 -4.10 -2.99 -7.68
C ALA A 17 -4.32 -3.20 -6.18
N ALA A 18 -3.65 -2.41 -5.33
CA ALA A 18 -3.83 -2.46 -3.89
C ALA A 18 -5.27 -2.16 -3.49
N THR A 19 -5.88 -1.11 -4.05
CA THR A 19 -7.28 -0.77 -3.83
C THR A 19 -8.22 -1.92 -4.20
N ALA A 20 -8.02 -2.52 -5.37
CA ALA A 20 -8.84 -3.64 -5.85
C ALA A 20 -8.72 -4.87 -4.96
N LEU A 21 -7.50 -5.18 -4.49
CA LEU A 21 -7.25 -6.30 -3.59
C LEU A 21 -7.90 -6.10 -2.22
N LEU A 22 -7.83 -4.90 -1.64
CA LEU A 22 -8.50 -4.57 -0.38
C LEU A 22 -10.03 -4.61 -0.52
N GLU A 23 -10.57 -4.07 -1.61
CA GLU A 23 -12.01 -4.12 -1.87
C GLU A 23 -12.50 -5.55 -2.09
N LEU A 24 -11.71 -6.38 -2.78
CA LEU A 24 -12.00 -7.81 -2.95
C LEU A 24 -11.95 -8.55 -1.62
N SER A 25 -10.94 -8.28 -0.78
CA SER A 25 -10.78 -8.90 0.53
C SER A 25 -12.03 -8.67 1.40
N ARG A 26 -12.52 -7.42 1.43
CA ARG A 26 -13.74 -7.06 2.17
C ARG A 26 -15.00 -7.66 1.54
N THR A 27 -15.12 -7.62 0.21
CA THR A 27 -16.29 -8.17 -0.49
C THR A 27 -16.42 -9.67 -0.23
N LEU A 28 -15.31 -10.41 -0.22
CA LEU A 28 -15.30 -11.84 0.12
C LEU A 28 -15.67 -12.08 1.59
N ALA A 29 -15.19 -11.25 2.51
CA ALA A 29 -15.58 -11.32 3.92
C ALA A 29 -17.08 -11.11 4.14
N GLU A 30 -17.69 -10.17 3.40
CA GLU A 30 -19.13 -9.89 3.42
C GLU A 30 -19.94 -11.04 2.78
N THR A 31 -19.48 -11.56 1.65
CA THR A 31 -20.25 -12.54 0.83
C THR A 31 -20.14 -13.97 1.35
N TYR A 32 -18.95 -14.37 1.80
CA TYR A 32 -18.63 -15.75 2.19
C TYR A 32 -18.36 -15.86 3.69
N ARG A 33 -19.08 -15.08 4.50
CA ARG A 33 -18.92 -15.03 5.96
C ARG A 33 -18.92 -16.44 6.56
N GLY A 34 -17.93 -16.72 7.41
CA GLY A 34 -17.74 -18.03 8.05
C GLY A 34 -16.89 -19.03 7.24
N ARG A 35 -16.48 -18.70 6.01
CA ARG A 35 -15.48 -19.50 5.28
C ARG A 35 -14.06 -19.09 5.70
N TRP A 36 -13.17 -20.08 5.80
CA TRP A 36 -11.76 -19.84 6.17
C TRP A 36 -11.08 -18.79 5.27
N PHE A 37 -11.28 -18.86 3.95
CA PHE A 37 -10.69 -17.92 3.00
C PHE A 37 -11.25 -16.48 3.10
N ALA A 38 -12.44 -16.32 3.70
CA ALA A 38 -13.06 -15.02 3.94
C ALA A 38 -12.58 -14.38 5.25
N GLY A 39 -12.02 -15.18 6.18
CA GLY A 39 -11.32 -14.74 7.37
C GLY A 39 -9.81 -14.70 7.16
N ASN A 40 -9.14 -15.85 7.29
CA ASN A 40 -7.68 -15.98 7.19
C ASN A 40 -7.14 -15.72 5.77
N GLY A 41 -7.95 -15.95 4.73
CA GLY A 41 -7.55 -15.62 3.35
C GLY A 41 -7.46 -14.12 3.09
N ARG A 42 -8.02 -13.28 3.98
CA ARG A 42 -7.97 -11.81 3.88
C ARG A 42 -6.53 -11.28 3.92
N ASP A 43 -5.68 -11.93 4.71
CA ASP A 43 -4.27 -11.56 4.87
C ASP A 43 -3.47 -11.75 3.58
N VAL A 44 -3.85 -12.71 2.73
CA VAL A 44 -3.22 -12.91 1.42
C VAL A 44 -3.48 -11.73 0.50
N PHE A 45 -4.69 -11.17 0.51
CA PHE A 45 -5.02 -9.97 -0.27
C PHE A 45 -4.32 -8.73 0.29
N HIS A 46 -4.19 -8.61 1.61
CA HIS A 46 -3.45 -7.52 2.24
C HIS A 46 -1.96 -7.58 1.91
N ALA A 47 -1.36 -8.77 2.00
CA ALA A 47 0.02 -9.01 1.60
C ALA A 47 0.23 -8.73 0.10
N GLY A 48 -0.72 -9.15 -0.76
CA GLY A 48 -0.70 -8.83 -2.19
C GLY A 48 -0.76 -7.33 -2.48
N ALA A 49 -1.60 -6.58 -1.74
CA ALA A 49 -1.66 -5.13 -1.83
C ALA A 49 -0.33 -4.48 -1.40
N ALA A 50 0.28 -4.97 -0.33
CA ALA A 50 1.58 -4.49 0.15
C ALA A 50 2.68 -4.78 -0.87
N LEU A 51 2.64 -5.95 -1.50
CA LEU A 51 3.61 -6.37 -2.50
C LEU A 51 3.51 -5.53 -3.77
N ALA A 52 2.30 -5.20 -4.23
CA ALA A 52 2.09 -4.32 -5.38
C ALA A 52 2.72 -2.94 -5.16
N LEU A 53 2.51 -2.34 -3.98
CA LEU A 53 3.12 -1.07 -3.60
C LEU A 53 4.64 -1.17 -3.44
N ALA A 54 5.13 -2.22 -2.78
CA ALA A 54 6.56 -2.45 -2.62
C ALA A 54 7.28 -2.61 -3.96
N ALA A 55 6.68 -3.33 -4.91
CA ALA A 55 7.24 -3.51 -6.24
C ALA A 55 7.34 -2.18 -7.00
N ALA A 56 6.32 -1.33 -6.93
CA ALA A 56 6.37 0.00 -7.53
C ALA A 56 7.42 0.90 -6.86
N LEU A 57 7.54 0.87 -5.53
CA LEU A 57 8.55 1.63 -4.80
C LEU A 57 9.98 1.18 -5.14
N LEU A 58 10.20 -0.14 -5.24
CA LEU A 58 11.47 -0.72 -5.66
C LEU A 58 11.82 -0.29 -7.09
N ALA A 59 10.86 -0.35 -8.02
CA ALA A 59 11.05 0.11 -9.40
C ALA A 59 11.39 1.61 -9.47
N ASN A 60 10.82 2.42 -8.55
CA ASN A 60 11.13 3.84 -8.40
C ASN A 60 12.44 4.13 -7.63
N GLY A 61 13.20 3.09 -7.25
CA GLY A 61 14.56 3.25 -6.72
C GLY A 61 14.69 3.14 -5.20
N LEU A 62 13.63 2.80 -4.46
CA LEU A 62 13.78 2.49 -3.03
C LEU A 62 14.59 1.20 -2.85
N PRO A 63 15.52 1.15 -1.88
CA PRO A 63 16.11 -0.10 -1.41
C PRO A 63 15.02 -1.09 -0.95
N PRO A 64 15.19 -2.42 -1.16
CA PRO A 64 14.15 -3.41 -0.87
C PRO A 64 13.58 -3.36 0.56
N ALA A 65 14.43 -3.16 1.56
CA ALA A 65 14.00 -3.07 2.96
C ALA A 65 13.10 -1.85 3.22
N LEU A 66 13.45 -0.69 2.63
CA LEU A 66 12.65 0.52 2.74
C LEU A 66 11.35 0.41 1.93
N ALA A 67 11.39 -0.19 0.73
CA ALA A 67 10.20 -0.43 -0.07
C ALA A 67 9.17 -1.30 0.68
N ALA A 68 9.62 -2.35 1.36
CA ALA A 68 8.77 -3.20 2.19
C ALA A 68 8.24 -2.48 3.44
N LEU A 69 9.09 -1.72 4.14
CA LEU A 69 8.67 -0.96 5.31
C LEU A 69 7.61 0.08 4.95
N VAL A 70 7.89 0.89 3.92
CA VAL A 70 7.00 1.96 3.47
C VAL A 70 5.69 1.40 2.95
N SER A 71 5.70 0.30 2.18
CA SER A 71 4.45 -0.30 1.69
C SER A 71 3.56 -0.79 2.83
N ALA A 72 4.15 -1.38 3.87
CA ALA A 72 3.43 -1.77 5.08
C ALA A 72 2.86 -0.55 5.82
N THR A 73 3.64 0.52 5.98
CA THR A 73 3.21 1.77 6.61
C THR A 73 2.05 2.43 5.85
N VAL A 74 2.16 2.52 4.52
CA VAL A 74 1.13 3.10 3.64
C VAL A 74 -0.21 2.38 3.80
N LEU A 75 -0.19 1.06 4.00
CA LEU A 75 -1.40 0.27 4.15
C LEU A 75 -2.02 0.29 5.56
N MET A 76 -1.31 0.77 6.59
CA MET A 76 -1.86 0.81 7.95
C MET A 76 -3.18 1.59 7.99
N LEU A 77 -3.21 2.77 7.37
CA LEU A 77 -4.38 3.64 7.39
C LEU A 77 -5.58 3.04 6.63
N PRO A 78 -5.45 2.59 5.36
CA PRO A 78 -6.52 1.85 4.67
C PRO A 78 -7.03 0.64 5.46
N LEU A 79 -6.14 -0.14 6.09
CA LEU A 79 -6.51 -1.34 6.83
C LEU A 79 -7.26 -1.02 8.14
N LEU A 80 -6.89 0.06 8.84
CA LEU A 80 -7.59 0.52 10.06
C LEU A 80 -9.04 0.91 9.78
N PHE A 81 -9.30 1.51 8.61
CA PHE A 81 -10.64 1.94 8.23
C PHE A 81 -11.39 0.90 7.39
N LEU A 82 -10.72 -0.17 6.94
CA LEU A 82 -11.24 -1.09 5.93
C LEU A 82 -12.65 -1.59 6.25
N ASP A 83 -12.91 -1.96 7.50
CA ASP A 83 -14.21 -2.51 7.94
C ASP A 83 -15.25 -1.41 8.29
N SER A 84 -14.80 -0.18 8.51
CA SER A 84 -15.62 0.99 8.85
C SER A 84 -16.12 1.78 7.63
N LEU A 85 -15.63 1.45 6.43
CA LEU A 85 -16.07 2.10 5.19
C LEU A 85 -17.55 1.80 4.83
N PRO A 86 -18.17 2.64 3.97
CA PRO A 86 -19.57 2.48 3.56
C PRO A 86 -19.90 1.06 3.08
N ALA A 87 -21.12 0.59 3.37
CA ALA A 87 -21.58 -0.72 2.91
C ALA A 87 -21.77 -0.80 1.38
N ARG A 88 -22.05 0.33 0.72
CA ARG A 88 -22.21 0.38 -0.74
C ARG A 88 -20.84 0.32 -1.41
N ARG A 89 -20.68 -0.60 -2.37
CA ARG A 89 -19.43 -0.86 -3.08
C ARG A 89 -18.79 0.38 -3.72
N GLN A 90 -19.56 1.18 -4.45
CA GLN A 90 -19.03 2.36 -5.17
C GLN A 90 -18.38 3.40 -4.25
N PRO A 91 -19.07 3.97 -3.23
CA PRO A 91 -18.45 4.95 -2.34
C PRO A 91 -17.30 4.34 -1.51
N ARG A 92 -17.39 3.05 -1.16
CA ARG A 92 -16.32 2.35 -0.48
C ARG A 92 -15.04 2.24 -1.31
N ALA A 93 -15.15 1.78 -2.55
CA ALA A 93 -14.01 1.67 -3.46
C ALA A 93 -13.36 3.04 -3.72
N ALA A 94 -14.16 4.10 -3.87
CA ALA A 94 -13.66 5.46 -4.00
C ALA A 94 -12.91 5.94 -2.75
N MET A 95 -13.43 5.65 -1.56
CA MET A 95 -12.74 5.97 -0.30
C MET A 95 -11.45 5.16 -0.12
N LEU A 96 -11.45 3.85 -0.43
CA LEU A 96 -10.23 3.04 -0.41
C LEU A 96 -9.18 3.60 -1.36
N PHE A 97 -9.58 3.93 -2.59
CA PHE A 97 -8.69 4.54 -3.57
C PHE A 97 -8.08 5.84 -3.05
N ALA A 98 -8.89 6.71 -2.43
CA ALA A 98 -8.42 7.95 -1.84
C ALA A 98 -7.44 7.69 -0.68
N LEU A 99 -7.75 6.76 0.23
CA LEU A 99 -6.89 6.44 1.37
C LEU A 99 -5.53 5.86 0.92
N VAL A 100 -5.55 4.88 0.01
CA VAL A 100 -4.33 4.27 -0.53
C VAL A 100 -3.55 5.29 -1.35
N GLY A 101 -4.23 6.05 -2.21
CA GLY A 101 -3.63 7.07 -3.05
C GLY A 101 -2.95 8.15 -2.23
N LEU A 102 -3.64 8.76 -1.26
CA LEU A 102 -3.08 9.81 -0.40
C LEU A 102 -1.86 9.31 0.39
N ALA A 103 -1.92 8.10 0.92
CA ALA A 103 -0.80 7.51 1.66
C ALA A 103 0.39 7.15 0.75
N ALA A 104 0.13 6.63 -0.45
CA ALA A 104 1.16 6.18 -1.39
C ALA A 104 1.76 7.31 -2.24
N THR A 105 1.09 8.46 -2.37
CA THR A 105 1.54 9.55 -3.26
C THR A 105 2.91 10.11 -2.84
N PRO A 106 3.14 10.53 -1.58
CA PRO A 106 4.45 11.06 -1.19
C PRO A 106 5.62 10.10 -1.48
N PRO A 107 5.57 8.81 -1.08
CA PRO A 107 6.70 7.92 -1.31
C PRO A 107 6.91 7.50 -2.76
N LEU A 108 5.87 7.57 -3.60
CA LEU A 108 5.97 7.31 -5.04
C LEU A 108 6.53 8.50 -5.83
N LEU A 109 6.30 9.73 -5.35
CA LEU A 109 6.80 10.95 -6.02
C LEU A 109 8.23 11.31 -5.62
N GLU A 110 8.60 11.11 -4.35
CA GLU A 110 9.89 11.54 -3.83
C GLU A 110 10.61 10.43 -3.05
N PRO A 111 11.00 9.33 -3.72
CA PRO A 111 11.60 8.16 -3.08
C PRO A 111 12.90 8.45 -2.31
N GLN A 112 13.70 9.42 -2.79
CA GLN A 112 14.99 9.76 -2.19
C GLN A 112 14.84 10.37 -0.80
N SER A 113 13.79 11.18 -0.57
CA SER A 113 13.52 11.79 0.74
C SER A 113 13.40 10.75 1.86
N ILE A 114 12.89 9.55 1.55
CA ILE A 114 12.74 8.43 2.48
C ILE A 114 14.09 7.84 2.84
N VAL A 115 14.96 7.69 1.84
CA VAL A 115 16.33 7.16 2.03
C VAL A 115 17.12 8.11 2.92
N ASP A 116 17.02 9.41 2.66
CA ASP A 116 17.72 10.43 3.43
C ASP A 116 17.21 10.49 4.88
N ALA A 117 15.90 10.44 5.08
CA ALA A 117 15.28 10.37 6.41
C ALA A 117 15.71 9.10 7.16
N ALA A 118 15.70 7.93 6.50
CA ALA A 118 16.13 6.68 7.10
C ALA A 118 17.61 6.72 7.50
N ASN A 119 18.47 7.29 6.65
CA ASN A 119 19.88 7.47 6.95
C ASN A 119 20.11 8.44 8.13
N ALA A 120 19.34 9.52 8.21
CA ALA A 120 19.41 10.45 9.33
C ALA A 120 19.04 9.78 10.66
N VAL A 121 17.97 8.98 10.66
CA VAL A 121 17.56 8.18 11.82
C VAL A 121 18.63 7.15 12.19
N ALA A 122 19.18 6.43 11.21
CA ALA A 122 20.24 5.45 11.46
C ALA A 122 21.49 6.10 12.07
N ARG A 123 21.89 7.28 11.57
CA ARG A 123 23.00 8.07 12.16
C ARG A 123 22.70 8.48 13.59
N LEU A 124 21.49 8.95 13.87
CA LEU A 124 21.06 9.34 15.21
C LEU A 124 21.12 8.17 16.20
N LEU A 125 20.71 6.97 15.78
CA LEU A 125 20.56 5.81 16.67
C LEU A 125 21.85 5.01 16.87
N PHE A 126 22.75 4.99 15.88
CA PHE A 126 23.88 4.07 15.86
C PHE A 126 25.25 4.74 15.72
N TYR A 127 25.31 6.03 15.37
CA TYR A 127 26.56 6.74 15.11
C TYR A 127 26.73 8.01 15.97
N TYR A 128 25.88 8.17 17.00
CA TYR A 128 26.05 9.11 18.10
C TYR A 128 26.43 8.37 19.38
#